data_AF-A0A5B7EP65-F1
#
_entry.id   AF-A0A5B7EP65-F1
#
_cell.length_a   1.000
_cell.length_b   1.000
_cell.length_c   1.000
_cell.angle_alpha   90.00
_cell.angle_beta   90.00
_cell.angle_gamma   90.00
#
_symmetry.space_group_name_H-M   'P 1'
#
loop_
_entity.id
_entity.type
_entity.pdbx_description
1 polymer ?
#
loop_
_entity_poly.entity_id
_entity_poly.type
_entity_poly.pdbx_seq_one_letter_code
_entity_poly.pdbx_strand_id
1 'polypeptide(L)'
;MLVPFSRSLIVAWCSRREEHRGDRCWRQVLGPKYLFYLAFENALCDAYVTEKLWRPLVHGLVPVVLGGANYTAILPPNSYIDAVSLTPRQLGHLLRRLQKTPQEYAEYHLWRAFWRPTLRPPLCELCLRLHGKVKRTTQGDLAAWWREASQCRAPVWTWA
;
A
#
# COMPACT_ATOMS: atom_id res chain seq x y z
N MET A 1 15.54 -25.09 3.07
CA MET A 1 15.95 -24.45 1.80
C MET A 1 16.10 -22.97 2.03
N LEU A 2 17.32 -22.46 2.02
CA LEU A 2 17.61 -21.03 2.12
C LEU A 2 17.54 -20.46 0.70
N VAL A 3 16.57 -19.60 0.42
CA VAL A 3 16.48 -18.89 -0.86
C VAL A 3 17.49 -17.73 -0.80
N PRO A 4 18.45 -17.63 -1.72
CA PRO A 4 19.46 -16.58 -1.68
C PRO A 4 18.81 -15.23 -2.02
N PHE A 5 18.74 -14.32 -1.05
CA PHE A 5 18.26 -12.95 -1.26
C PHE A 5 19.43 -12.05 -1.66
N SER A 6 19.67 -11.91 -2.97
CA SER A 6 20.41 -10.76 -3.50
C SER A 6 19.43 -9.83 -4.21
N ARG A 7 18.71 -9.01 -3.43
CA ARG A 7 17.91 -7.89 -3.97
C ARG A 7 18.76 -6.63 -3.94
N SER A 8 19.33 -6.25 -5.08
CA SER A 8 20.29 -5.14 -5.19
C SER A 8 19.65 -3.74 -5.20
N LEU A 9 18.31 -3.64 -5.32
CA LEU A 9 17.59 -2.37 -5.41
C LEU A 9 16.59 -2.20 -4.26
N ILE A 10 16.53 -0.98 -3.72
CA ILE A 10 15.75 -0.67 -2.51
C ILE A 10 14.28 -0.44 -2.86
N VAL A 11 14.00 0.44 -3.82
CA VAL A 11 12.66 0.99 -4.08
C VAL A 11 12.31 0.92 -5.56
N ALA A 12 11.07 0.54 -5.86
CA ALA A 12 10.56 0.48 -7.22
C ALA A 12 9.30 1.32 -7.45
N TRP A 13 9.07 1.64 -8.74
CA TRP A 13 7.84 2.23 -9.25
C TRP A 13 7.45 1.55 -10.56
N CYS A 14 6.16 1.32 -10.78
CA CYS A 14 5.66 0.81 -12.05
C CYS A 14 4.92 1.95 -12.78
N SER A 15 5.32 2.28 -14.00
CA SER A 15 4.69 3.39 -14.73
C SER A 15 3.25 3.04 -15.14
N ARG A 16 2.40 4.07 -15.27
CA ARG A 16 0.98 3.91 -15.65
C ARG A 16 0.79 3.19 -17.00
N ARG A 17 1.75 3.28 -17.94
CA ARG A 17 1.73 2.54 -19.22
C ARG A 17 2.00 1.04 -19.08
N GLU A 18 2.71 0.62 -18.04
CA GLU A 18 3.02 -0.79 -17.78
C GLU A 18 1.93 -1.48 -16.97
N GLU A 19 1.18 -0.73 -16.17
CA GLU A 19 0.06 -1.24 -15.37
C GLU A 19 -1.11 -1.75 -16.23
N HIS A 20 -1.33 -1.17 -17.42
CA HIS A 20 -2.33 -1.65 -18.39
C HIS A 20 -1.95 -2.96 -19.09
N ARG A 21 -0.68 -3.42 -18.99
CA ARG A 21 -0.19 -4.65 -19.62
C ARG A 21 -0.22 -5.89 -18.70
N GLY A 22 -1.07 -5.84 -17.67
CA GLY A 22 -1.28 -6.89 -16.66
C GLY A 22 -0.20 -6.91 -15.58
N ASP A 23 -0.23 -7.91 -14.70
CA ASP A 23 0.71 -8.03 -13.56
C ASP A 23 2.15 -8.43 -13.95
N ARG A 24 2.60 -8.12 -15.18
CA ARG A 24 3.95 -8.48 -15.66
C ARG A 24 5.04 -7.71 -14.95
N CYS A 25 4.95 -6.38 -14.89
CA CYS A 25 5.90 -5.54 -14.16
C CYS A 25 6.03 -6.01 -12.70
N TRP A 26 4.91 -6.25 -12.04
CA TRP A 26 4.86 -6.74 -10.67
C TRP A 26 5.55 -8.10 -10.47
N ARG A 27 5.24 -9.08 -11.32
CA ARG A 27 5.77 -10.46 -11.18
C ARG A 27 7.19 -10.63 -11.68
N GLN A 28 7.56 -9.96 -12.76
CA GLN A 28 8.81 -10.19 -13.48
C GLN A 28 9.90 -9.18 -13.12
N VAL A 29 9.51 -7.98 -12.69
CA VAL A 29 10.45 -6.90 -12.40
C VAL A 29 10.47 -6.57 -10.91
N LEU A 30 9.31 -6.25 -10.33
CA LEU A 30 9.27 -5.70 -8.97
C LEU A 30 9.49 -6.76 -7.89
N GLY A 31 8.65 -7.79 -7.86
CA GLY A 31 8.73 -8.87 -6.86
C GLY A 31 10.12 -9.53 -6.76
N PRO A 32 10.79 -9.85 -7.88
CA PRO A 32 12.11 -10.48 -7.82
C PRO A 32 13.25 -9.56 -7.38
N LYS A 33 13.17 -8.24 -7.67
CA LYS A 33 14.34 -7.34 -7.58
C LYS A 33 14.31 -6.35 -6.42
N TYR A 34 13.14 -6.03 -5.88
CA TYR A 34 12.97 -4.92 -4.94
C TYR A 34 12.34 -5.37 -3.64
N LEU A 35 12.77 -4.78 -2.53
CA LEU A 35 12.21 -5.03 -1.19
C LEU A 35 10.97 -4.17 -0.93
N PHE A 36 11.01 -2.91 -1.36
CA PHE A 36 10.01 -1.89 -1.07
C PHE A 36 9.34 -1.34 -2.32
N TYR A 37 8.10 -0.89 -2.17
CA TYR A 37 7.35 -0.14 -3.18
C TYR A 37 6.81 1.16 -2.58
N LEU A 38 6.97 2.30 -3.28
CA LEU A 38 6.38 3.56 -2.83
C LEU A 38 4.89 3.58 -3.16
N ALA A 39 4.07 3.28 -2.15
CA ALA A 39 2.61 3.28 -2.24
C ALA A 39 2.07 4.67 -1.88
N PHE A 40 2.49 5.70 -2.61
CA PHE A 40 2.12 7.08 -2.31
C PHE A 40 0.80 7.44 -2.99
N GLU A 41 -0.14 7.97 -2.20
CA GLU A 41 -1.41 8.43 -2.73
C GLU A 41 -1.32 9.85 -3.28
N ASN A 42 -2.18 10.15 -4.25
CA ASN A 42 -2.21 11.47 -4.88
C ASN A 42 -2.76 12.56 -3.94
N ALA A 43 -3.48 12.16 -2.88
CA ALA A 43 -4.02 13.01 -1.83
C ALA A 43 -4.02 12.22 -0.51
N LEU A 44 -3.83 12.92 0.60
CA LEU A 44 -3.89 12.33 1.93
C LEU A 44 -5.29 12.59 2.49
N CYS A 45 -6.19 11.62 2.32
CA CYS A 45 -7.56 11.69 2.82
C CYS A 45 -7.87 10.52 3.75
N ASP A 46 -8.85 10.72 4.62
CA ASP A 46 -9.45 9.64 5.39
C ASP A 46 -10.03 8.57 4.47
N ALA A 47 -9.84 7.31 4.83
CA ALA A 47 -10.30 6.13 4.08
C ALA A 47 -9.87 6.04 2.60
N TYR A 48 -9.01 6.93 2.10
CA TYR A 48 -8.52 6.87 0.71
C TYR A 48 -7.32 5.95 0.59
N VAL A 49 -7.60 4.73 0.12
CA VAL A 49 -6.62 3.67 -0.12
C VAL A 49 -6.89 3.05 -1.48
N THR A 50 -5.86 2.98 -2.32
CA THR A 50 -5.96 2.47 -3.70
C THR A 50 -5.17 1.17 -3.91
N GLU A 51 -5.10 0.71 -5.17
CA GLU A 51 -4.30 -0.45 -5.59
C GLU A 51 -2.83 -0.36 -5.18
N LYS A 52 -2.30 0.86 -4.98
CA LYS A 52 -0.91 1.12 -4.59
C LYS A 52 -0.54 0.44 -3.29
N LEU A 53 -1.48 0.30 -2.36
CA LEU A 53 -1.26 -0.43 -1.12
C LEU A 53 -1.28 -1.96 -1.33
N TRP A 54 -2.30 -2.44 -2.04
CA TRP A 54 -2.61 -3.88 -2.08
C TRP A 54 -1.71 -4.67 -3.03
N ARG A 55 -1.33 -4.09 -4.18
CA ARG A 55 -0.47 -4.74 -5.18
C ARG A 55 0.89 -5.18 -4.61
N PRO A 56 1.69 -4.32 -3.93
CA PRO A 56 2.97 -4.76 -3.38
C PRO A 56 2.80 -5.88 -2.33
N LEU A 57 1.75 -5.83 -1.51
CA LEU A 57 1.45 -6.89 -0.54
C LEU A 57 1.19 -8.23 -1.23
N VAL A 58 0.46 -8.27 -2.34
CA VAL A 58 0.25 -9.52 -3.11
C VAL A 58 1.55 -10.02 -3.73
N HIS A 59 2.45 -9.13 -4.14
CA HIS A 59 3.68 -9.47 -4.84
C HIS A 59 4.92 -9.67 -3.95
N GLY A 60 4.75 -9.70 -2.62
CA GLY A 60 5.85 -9.98 -1.70
C GLY A 60 6.81 -8.80 -1.49
N LEU A 61 6.33 -7.58 -1.69
CA LEU A 61 7.02 -6.35 -1.31
C LEU A 61 6.38 -5.75 -0.05
N VAL A 62 7.16 -4.93 0.66
CA VAL A 62 6.65 -4.10 1.76
C VAL A 62 6.26 -2.73 1.20
N PRO A 63 4.98 -2.31 1.28
CA PRO A 63 4.58 -0.98 0.88
C PRO A 63 5.11 0.07 1.85
N VAL A 64 5.72 1.13 1.29
CA VAL A 64 6.01 2.38 1.99
C VAL A 64 4.88 3.33 1.64
N VAL A 65 3.96 3.53 2.59
CA VAL A 65 2.71 4.26 2.35
C VAL A 65 2.89 5.74 2.67
N LEU A 66 2.27 6.58 1.86
CA LEU A 66 2.09 8.00 2.14
C LEU A 66 0.64 8.33 1.80
N GLY A 67 -0.22 8.39 2.82
CA GLY A 67 -1.66 8.60 2.69
C GLY A 67 -2.27 9.16 3.98
N GLY A 68 -3.57 9.46 3.95
CA GLY A 68 -4.31 9.98 5.11
C GLY A 68 -5.11 8.90 5.86
N ALA A 69 -5.15 7.66 5.35
CA ALA A 69 -5.98 6.61 5.92
C ALA A 69 -5.40 6.08 7.25
N ASN A 70 -6.28 5.64 8.15
CA ASN A 70 -5.87 4.87 9.33
C ASN A 70 -5.52 3.42 8.93
N TYR A 71 -4.25 3.20 8.58
CA TYR A 71 -3.76 1.89 8.16
C TYR A 71 -3.86 0.81 9.24
N THR A 72 -3.81 1.17 10.52
CA THR A 72 -3.92 0.18 11.62
C THR A 72 -5.29 -0.49 11.69
N ALA A 73 -6.33 0.16 11.14
CA ALA A 73 -7.67 -0.40 11.03
C ALA A 73 -7.85 -1.32 9.80
N ILE A 74 -6.88 -1.33 8.88
CA ILE A 74 -6.99 -1.95 7.55
C ILE A 74 -5.98 -3.07 7.36
N LEU A 75 -4.80 -2.94 7.96
CA LEU A 75 -3.65 -3.80 7.75
C LEU A 75 -3.19 -4.46 9.05
N PRO A 76 -2.65 -5.68 8.97
CA PRO A 76 -1.94 -6.27 10.10
C PRO A 76 -0.78 -5.38 10.56
N PRO A 77 -0.44 -5.40 11.86
CA PRO A 77 0.76 -4.71 12.35
C PRO A 77 2.00 -5.21 11.61
N ASN A 78 2.97 -4.32 11.44
CA ASN A 78 4.23 -4.57 10.72
C ASN A 78 4.06 -5.05 9.27
N SER A 79 2.92 -4.85 8.59
CA SER A 79 2.80 -5.22 7.17
C SER A 79 3.21 -4.10 6.18
N TYR A 80 3.51 -2.91 6.68
CA TYR A 80 3.76 -1.70 5.89
C TYR A 80 4.69 -0.74 6.65
N ILE A 81 5.22 0.27 5.96
CA ILE A 81 6.00 1.36 6.55
C ILE A 81 5.23 2.67 6.32
N ASP A 82 4.83 3.36 7.40
CA ASP A 82 4.15 4.65 7.32
C ASP A 82 5.14 5.81 7.18
N ALA A 83 5.23 6.39 5.98
CA ALA A 83 6.11 7.50 5.71
C ALA A 83 5.66 8.81 6.38
N VAL A 84 4.37 8.97 6.74
CA VAL A 84 3.90 10.19 7.42
C VAL A 84 4.48 10.30 8.83
N SER A 85 4.79 9.16 9.46
CA SER A 85 5.39 9.10 10.80
C SER A 85 6.91 9.36 10.84
N LEU A 86 7.55 9.54 9.67
CA LEU A 86 9.01 9.60 9.54
C LEU A 86 9.45 10.82 8.72
N THR A 87 10.58 11.41 9.10
CA THR A 87 11.28 12.33 8.20
C THR A 87 11.90 11.56 7.02
N PRO A 88 12.15 12.21 5.87
CA PRO A 88 12.83 11.59 4.73
C PRO A 88 14.17 10.93 5.10
N ARG A 89 14.92 11.58 6.00
CA ARG A 89 16.19 11.05 6.53
C ARG A 89 15.97 9.77 7.33
N GLN A 90 15.02 9.77 8.27
CA GLN A 90 14.69 8.59 9.06
C GLN A 90 14.19 7.44 8.17
N LEU A 91 13.31 7.73 7.22
CA LEU A 91 12.83 6.75 6.24
C LEU A 91 14.00 6.15 5.45
N GLY A 92 14.89 6.98 4.93
CA GLY A 92 16.09 6.51 4.21
C GLY A 92 17.02 5.65 5.07
N HIS A 93 17.20 5.97 6.36
CA HIS A 93 17.95 5.13 7.29
C HIS A 93 17.26 3.79 7.57
N LEU A 94 15.95 3.80 7.80
CA LEU A 94 15.15 2.60 8.03
C LEU A 94 15.25 1.65 6.83
N LEU A 95 14.97 2.13 5.62
CA LEU A 95 15.00 1.28 4.41
C LEU A 95 16.39 0.66 4.18
N ARG A 96 17.47 1.43 4.42
CA ARG A 96 18.85 0.91 4.33
C ARG A 96 19.15 -0.13 5.42
N ARG A 97 18.67 0.08 6.65
CA ARG A 97 18.86 -0.88 7.75
C ARG A 97 18.17 -2.21 7.43
N LEU A 98 16.90 -2.15 7.00
CA LEU A 98 16.13 -3.32 6.60
C LEU A 98 16.74 -4.05 5.39
N GLN A 99 17.28 -3.31 4.41
CA GLN A 99 18.01 -3.93 3.30
C GLN A 99 19.23 -4.74 3.75
N LYS A 100 19.96 -4.23 4.76
CA LYS A 100 21.18 -4.88 5.29
C LYS A 100 20.91 -5.96 6.33
N THR A 101 19.68 -6.04 6.83
CA THR A 101 19.31 -6.92 7.96
C THR A 101 18.12 -7.79 7.56
N PRO A 102 18.34 -8.93 6.87
CA PRO A 102 17.27 -9.79 6.37
C PRO A 102 16.30 -10.27 7.44
N GLN A 103 16.76 -10.42 8.69
CA GLN A 103 15.94 -10.83 9.83
C GLN A 103 14.90 -9.76 10.18
N GLU A 104 15.32 -8.50 10.34
CA GLU A 104 14.40 -7.38 10.57
C GLU A 104 13.43 -7.21 9.39
N TYR A 105 13.91 -7.36 8.15
CA TYR A 105 13.04 -7.31 6.98
C TYR A 105 11.99 -8.44 6.98
N ALA A 106 12.37 -9.65 7.39
CA ALA A 106 11.46 -10.79 7.45
C ALA A 106 10.30 -10.58 8.44
N GLU A 107 10.49 -9.77 9.49
CA GLU A 107 9.43 -9.40 10.42
C GLU A 107 8.24 -8.74 9.71
N TYR A 108 8.50 -7.99 8.63
CA TYR A 108 7.46 -7.36 7.81
C TYR A 108 6.61 -8.34 6.97
N HIS A 109 6.86 -9.65 7.12
CA HIS A 109 6.14 -10.71 6.44
C HIS A 109 5.52 -11.74 7.39
N LEU A 110 5.72 -11.63 8.70
CA LEU A 110 5.18 -12.59 9.69
C LEU A 110 3.64 -12.66 9.66
N TRP A 111 2.98 -11.53 9.41
CA TRP A 111 1.52 -11.45 9.26
C TRP A 111 0.97 -12.40 8.19
N ARG A 112 1.78 -12.80 7.19
CA ARG A 112 1.34 -13.71 6.13
C ARG A 112 1.01 -15.12 6.62
N ALA A 113 1.43 -15.49 7.83
CA ALA A 113 1.03 -16.74 8.46
C ALA A 113 -0.47 -16.76 8.83
N PHE A 114 -1.10 -15.60 8.98
CA PHE A 114 -2.48 -15.46 9.44
C PHE A 114 -3.40 -14.79 8.42
N TRP A 115 -2.85 -13.95 7.54
CA TRP A 115 -3.63 -13.21 6.55
C TRP A 115 -3.10 -13.38 5.12
N ARG A 116 -4.02 -13.33 4.16
CA ARG A 116 -3.72 -13.38 2.72
C ARG A 116 -4.25 -12.11 2.03
N PRO A 117 -3.38 -11.29 1.41
CA PRO A 117 -3.85 -10.13 0.66
C PRO A 117 -4.57 -10.58 -0.61
N THR A 118 -5.66 -9.90 -0.97
CA THR A 118 -6.43 -10.20 -2.18
C THR A 118 -6.70 -8.95 -3.00
N LEU A 119 -6.44 -9.02 -4.31
CA LEU A 119 -6.91 -8.04 -5.29
C LEU A 119 -8.28 -8.48 -5.81
N ARG A 120 -9.32 -8.47 -4.96
CA ARG A 120 -10.68 -8.72 -5.44
C ARG A 120 -11.22 -7.46 -6.12
N PRO A 121 -11.96 -7.58 -7.24
CA PRO A 121 -12.65 -6.44 -7.83
C PRO A 121 -13.57 -5.80 -6.77
N PRO A 122 -13.38 -4.52 -6.42
CA PRO A 122 -14.13 -3.89 -5.33
C PRO A 122 -15.64 -3.87 -5.61
N LEU A 123 -16.01 -3.84 -6.89
CA LEU A 123 -17.40 -3.86 -7.33
C LEU A 123 -18.12 -5.19 -7.07
N CYS A 124 -17.41 -6.32 -6.99
CA CYS A 124 -18.06 -7.60 -6.69
C CYS A 124 -18.59 -7.63 -5.24
N GLU A 125 -17.75 -7.23 -4.28
CA GLU A 125 -18.15 -7.16 -2.87
C GLU A 125 -19.26 -6.12 -2.67
N LEU A 126 -19.16 -4.97 -3.34
CA LEU A 126 -20.21 -3.96 -3.34
C LEU A 126 -21.53 -4.53 -3.89
N CYS A 127 -21.49 -5.22 -5.03
CA CYS A 127 -22.67 -5.83 -5.66
C CYS A 127 -23.33 -6.86 -4.72
N LEU A 128 -22.54 -7.76 -4.13
CA LEU A 128 -23.02 -8.73 -3.14
C LEU A 128 -23.72 -8.06 -1.96
N ARG A 129 -23.14 -6.97 -1.44
CA ARG A 129 -23.77 -6.21 -0.34
C ARG A 129 -25.05 -5.53 -0.80
N LEU A 130 -25.07 -4.85 -1.95
CA LEU A 130 -26.25 -4.16 -2.46
C LEU A 130 -27.43 -5.09 -2.73
N HIS A 131 -27.17 -6.37 -3.05
CA HIS A 131 -28.20 -7.39 -3.24
C HIS A 131 -28.60 -8.12 -1.95
N GLY A 132 -27.91 -7.85 -0.83
CA GLY A 132 -28.28 -8.34 0.49
C GLY A 132 -29.35 -7.47 1.19
N LYS A 133 -29.71 -7.86 2.43
CA LYS A 133 -30.58 -7.04 3.29
C LYS A 133 -29.78 -5.86 3.86
N VAL A 134 -29.66 -4.79 3.10
CA VAL A 134 -28.98 -3.56 3.54
C VAL A 134 -29.99 -2.44 3.74
N LYS A 135 -29.88 -1.71 4.85
CA LYS A 135 -30.65 -0.48 5.05
C LYS A 135 -30.20 0.52 3.99
N ARG A 136 -31.08 0.82 3.03
CA ARG A 136 -30.80 1.82 2.01
C ARG A 136 -30.68 3.18 2.67
N THR A 137 -29.57 3.86 2.40
CA THR A 137 -29.32 5.23 2.83
C THR A 137 -29.03 6.06 1.59
N THR A 138 -29.65 7.25 1.50
CA THR A 138 -29.37 8.22 0.46
C THR A 138 -28.46 9.31 1.01
N GLN A 139 -27.32 9.54 0.37
CA GLN A 139 -26.51 10.73 0.61
C GLN A 139 -26.96 11.80 -0.38
N GLY A 140 -27.50 12.90 0.12
CA GLY A 140 -28.05 13.98 -0.72
C GLY A 140 -26.97 14.78 -1.42
N ASP A 141 -25.82 14.95 -0.78
CA ASP A 141 -24.67 15.66 -1.34
C ASP A 141 -23.42 14.78 -1.24
N LEU A 142 -23.03 14.23 -2.39
CA LEU A 142 -21.83 13.40 -2.49
C LEU A 142 -20.55 14.22 -2.31
N ALA A 143 -20.56 15.50 -2.69
CA ALA A 143 -19.41 16.38 -2.54
C ALA A 143 -19.15 16.68 -1.06
N ALA A 144 -20.19 17.04 -0.31
CA ALA A 144 -20.09 17.23 1.13
C ALA A 144 -19.66 15.92 1.84
N TRP A 145 -20.30 14.80 1.49
CA TRP A 145 -20.01 13.51 2.11
C TRP A 145 -18.59 13.00 1.82
N TRP A 146 -18.07 13.20 0.61
CA TRP A 146 -16.75 12.67 0.23
C TRP A 146 -15.64 13.71 0.21
N ARG A 147 -15.81 14.85 -0.48
CA ARG A 147 -14.69 15.80 -0.63
C ARG A 147 -14.43 16.58 0.65
N GLU A 148 -15.49 17.01 1.33
CA GLU A 148 -15.38 17.89 2.49
C GLU A 148 -15.15 17.09 3.77
N ALA A 149 -15.88 15.98 3.96
CA ALA A 149 -15.75 15.18 5.17
C ALA A 149 -14.47 14.34 5.24
N SER A 150 -13.81 14.02 4.11
CA SER A 150 -12.63 13.13 4.09
C SER A 150 -11.31 13.81 4.46
N GLN A 151 -11.35 15.06 4.93
CA GLN A 151 -10.18 15.81 5.43
C GLN A 151 -8.97 15.78 4.47
N CYS A 152 -9.24 15.82 3.17
CA CYS A 152 -8.22 15.66 2.15
C CYS A 152 -7.20 16.81 2.16
N ARG A 153 -5.91 16.46 2.18
CA ARG A 153 -4.81 17.42 1.98
C ARG A 153 -3.86 16.95 0.88
N ALA A 154 -3.25 17.91 0.19
CA ALA A 154 -2.19 17.61 -0.76
C ALA A 154 -0.97 17.01 -0.03
N PRO A 155 -0.25 16.06 -0.64
CA PRO A 155 1.04 15.65 -0.11
C PRO A 155 1.99 16.85 -0.14
N VAL A 156 2.58 17.18 1.01
CA VAL A 156 3.55 18.28 1.11
C VAL A 156 4.92 17.72 0.79
N TRP A 157 5.48 18.14 -0.34
CA TRP A 157 6.79 17.69 -0.85
C TRP A 157 7.91 18.68 -0.48
N THR A 158 7.92 19.21 0.73
CA THR A 158 9.02 20.08 1.19
C THR A 158 10.21 19.20 1.57
N TRP A 159 10.90 18.68 0.55
CA TRP A 159 12.17 17.97 0.67
C TRP A 159 13.30 19.01 0.79
N ALA A 160 13.34 19.71 1.93
CA ALA A 160 14.46 20.57 2.30
C ALA A 160 15.50 19.78 3.11
#